data_AF-A0A929K288-F1
#
_entry.id   AF-A0A929K288-F1
#
_cell.length_a   1.000
_cell.length_b   1.000
_cell.length_c   1.000
_cell.angle_alpha   90.00
_cell.angle_beta   90.00
_cell.angle_gamma   90.00
#
_symmetry.space_group_name_H-M   'P 1'
#
loop_
_entity.id
_entity.type
_entity.pdbx_description
1 polymer ?
#
loop_
_entity_poly.entity_id
_entity_poly.type
_entity_poly.pdbx_seq_one_letter_code
_entity_poly.pdbx_strand_id
1 'polypeptide(L)'
;MHLPKVITGILIDSTKKEINVIQVENTLRAICPLLDCKKIIELKLDGNTLCLDEQGLLDQSLDKKHFRFFEIQFKGNGLVLGKIKNGEFTNVSKSVAWVSERVTFL
;
A
#
# COMPACT_ATOMS: atom_id res chain seq x y z
N MET A 1 -23.36 8.64 6.74
CA MET A 1 -22.65 8.03 5.59
C MET A 1 -22.32 6.60 5.95
N HIS A 2 -22.88 5.63 5.23
CA HIS A 2 -22.42 4.24 5.31
C HIS A 2 -21.16 4.10 4.47
N LEU A 3 -20.11 3.55 5.06
CA LEU A 3 -18.87 3.28 4.35
C LEU A 3 -19.06 2.04 3.47
N PRO A 4 -18.40 1.99 2.30
CA PRO A 4 -18.55 0.88 1.38
C PRO A 4 -17.92 -0.39 1.99
N LYS A 5 -18.58 -1.53 1.80
CA LYS A 5 -18.08 -2.84 2.26
C LYS A 5 -16.83 -3.30 1.52
N VAL A 6 -16.68 -2.89 0.27
CA VAL A 6 -15.53 -3.18 -0.59
C VAL A 6 -14.96 -1.85 -1.04
N ILE A 7 -13.64 -1.72 -1.00
CA ILE A 7 -12.91 -0.56 -1.44
C ILE A 7 -12.00 -0.89 -2.61
N THR A 8 -11.77 0.11 -3.46
CA THR A 8 -10.73 0.07 -4.48
C THR A 8 -9.42 0.59 -3.91
N GLY A 9 -8.35 -0.18 -4.09
CA GLY A 9 -6.98 0.17 -3.71
C GLY A 9 -6.01 -0.04 -4.88
N ILE A 10 -4.77 0.38 -4.69
CA ILE A 10 -3.67 0.12 -5.64
C ILE A 10 -2.58 -0.70 -4.92
N LEU A 11 -2.38 -1.93 -5.38
CA LEU A 11 -1.34 -2.82 -4.89
C LEU A 11 -0.04 -2.61 -5.67
N ILE A 12 1.05 -2.42 -4.94
CA ILE A 12 2.43 -2.39 -5.41
C ILE A 12 3.03 -3.76 -5.04
N ASP A 13 3.23 -4.62 -6.04
CA ASP A 13 3.85 -5.93 -5.88
C ASP A 13 5.34 -5.81 -6.22
N SER A 14 6.20 -5.78 -5.21
CA SER A 14 7.65 -5.64 -5.43
C SER A 14 8.31 -6.93 -5.93
N THR A 15 7.66 -8.08 -5.71
CA THR A 15 8.14 -9.36 -6.23
C THR A 15 7.97 -9.43 -7.74
N LYS A 16 6.79 -9.06 -8.22
CA LYS A 16 6.45 -9.09 -9.65
C LYS A 16 6.83 -7.79 -10.38
N LYS A 17 7.15 -6.73 -9.63
CA LYS A 17 7.40 -5.38 -10.15
C LYS A 17 6.19 -4.83 -10.91
N GLU A 18 5.01 -5.00 -10.32
CA GLU A 18 3.72 -4.62 -10.90
C GLU A 18 2.95 -3.68 -9.99
N ILE A 19 2.09 -2.86 -10.59
CA ILE A 19 1.19 -1.95 -9.88
C ILE A 19 -0.21 -2.16 -10.44
N ASN A 20 -1.12 -2.66 -9.61
CA ASN A 20 -2.43 -3.15 -10.03
C ASN A 20 -3.55 -2.49 -9.21
N VAL A 21 -4.67 -2.21 -9.87
CA VAL A 21 -5.91 -1.87 -9.15
C VAL A 21 -6.48 -3.17 -8.56
N ILE A 22 -6.83 -3.13 -7.29
CA ILE A 22 -7.49 -4.25 -6.62
C ILE A 22 -8.76 -3.81 -5.91
N GLN A 23 -9.65 -4.77 -5.68
CA GLN A 23 -10.79 -4.60 -4.79
C GLN A 23 -10.59 -5.48 -3.57
N VAL A 24 -10.83 -4.92 -2.39
CA VAL A 24 -10.66 -5.62 -1.11
C VAL A 24 -11.79 -5.22 -0.17
N GLU A 25 -12.20 -6.12 0.72
CA GLU A 25 -13.14 -5.75 1.77
C GLU A 25 -12.53 -4.63 2.65
N ASN A 26 -13.40 -3.77 3.15
CA ASN A 26 -13.02 -2.63 3.98
C ASN A 26 -12.72 -3.05 5.43
N THR A 27 -11.80 -3.99 5.58
CA THR A 27 -11.36 -4.48 6.89
C THR A 27 -9.86 -4.74 6.88
N LEU A 28 -9.19 -4.47 8.00
CA LEU A 28 -7.77 -4.79 8.16
C LEU A 28 -7.49 -6.28 7.91
N ARG A 29 -8.41 -7.17 8.31
CA ARG A 29 -8.29 -8.62 8.10
C ARG A 29 -8.20 -8.99 6.62
N ALA A 30 -8.90 -8.28 5.75
CA ALA A 30 -8.84 -8.52 4.30
C ALA A 30 -7.57 -7.91 3.66
N ILE A 31 -6.97 -6.89 4.29
CA ILE A 31 -5.76 -6.22 3.82
C ILE A 31 -4.49 -7.02 4.17
N CYS A 32 -4.36 -7.53 5.40
CA CYS A 32 -3.14 -8.21 5.86
C CYS A 32 -2.63 -9.33 4.93
N PRO A 33 -3.49 -10.21 4.36
CA PRO A 33 -3.04 -11.26 3.44
C PRO A 33 -2.42 -10.74 2.14
N LEU A 34 -2.80 -9.53 1.68
CA LEU A 34 -2.26 -8.92 0.45
C LEU A 34 -0.83 -8.41 0.64
N LEU A 35 -0.48 -8.09 1.89
CA LEU A 35 0.82 -7.59 2.28
C LEU A 35 1.71 -8.69 2.88
N ASP A 36 1.24 -9.93 3.03
CA ASP A 36 1.98 -11.04 3.66
C ASP A 36 2.63 -10.65 5.00
N CYS A 37 1.85 -10.00 5.88
CA CYS A 37 2.38 -9.33 7.07
C CYS A 37 1.70 -9.75 8.38
N LYS A 38 2.46 -9.75 9.48
CA LYS A 38 1.92 -9.78 10.85
C LYS A 38 1.44 -8.41 11.35
N LYS A 39 1.91 -7.33 10.73
CA LYS A 39 1.58 -5.95 11.11
C LYS A 39 1.59 -5.04 9.87
N ILE A 40 0.67 -4.08 9.84
CA ILE A 40 0.60 -3.05 8.80
C ILE A 40 1.26 -1.77 9.32
N ILE A 41 2.16 -1.19 8.53
CA ILE A 41 2.72 0.15 8.74
C ILE A 41 1.92 1.13 7.88
N GLU A 42 1.37 2.19 8.48
CA GLU A 42 0.55 3.18 7.80
C GLU A 42 1.28 4.51 7.63
N LEU A 43 1.33 5.02 6.39
CA LEU A 43 1.91 6.31 6.05
C LEU A 43 0.89 7.18 5.34
N LYS A 44 0.76 8.44 5.76
CA LYS A 44 -0.17 9.39 5.13
C LYS A 44 0.55 10.14 4.01
N LEU A 45 0.04 10.02 2.79
CA LEU A 45 0.63 10.59 1.58
C LEU A 45 -0.48 11.22 0.73
N ASP A 46 -0.44 12.54 0.54
CA ASP A 46 -1.36 13.28 -0.33
C ASP A 46 -2.85 12.90 -0.16
N GLY A 47 -3.29 12.80 1.10
CA GLY A 47 -4.67 12.46 1.47
C GLY A 47 -5.04 10.98 1.35
N ASN A 48 -4.10 10.11 0.98
CA ASN A 48 -4.24 8.66 0.93
C ASN A 48 -3.34 8.02 2.00
N THR A 49 -3.56 6.75 2.28
CA THR A 49 -2.75 5.97 3.21
C THR A 49 -2.01 4.90 2.42
N LEU A 50 -0.69 4.90 2.51
CA LEU A 50 0.15 3.80 2.06
C LEU A 50 0.32 2.83 3.23
N CYS A 51 -0.23 1.64 3.07
CA CYS A 51 -0.06 0.51 3.97
C CYS A 51 1.09 -0.36 3.47
N LEU A 52 2.02 -0.70 4.35
CA LEU A 52 3.16 -1.55 4.06
C LEU A 52 3.13 -2.77 4.96
N ASP A 53 3.75 -3.85 4.50
CA ASP A 53 3.96 -5.04 5.31
C ASP A 53 4.93 -4.80 6.49
N GLU A 54 5.16 -5.84 7.29
CA GLU A 54 6.05 -5.76 8.45
C GLU A 54 7.52 -5.56 8.06
N GLN A 55 7.86 -5.80 6.79
CA GLN A 55 9.19 -5.55 6.22
C GLN A 55 9.35 -4.10 5.74
N GLY A 56 8.33 -3.24 5.90
CA GLY A 56 8.36 -1.80 5.65
C GLY A 56 9.32 -0.98 6.53
N LEU A 57 10.47 -1.56 6.88
CA LEU A 57 11.62 -0.89 7.49
C LEU A 57 12.32 0.00 6.46
N LEU A 58 12.70 1.20 6.91
CA LEU A 58 13.65 2.08 6.21
C LEU A 58 15.03 1.37 6.16
N ASP A 59 15.66 1.30 4.99
CA ASP A 59 16.83 0.41 4.78
C ASP A 59 18.12 0.82 5.52
N GLN A 60 18.91 -0.19 5.91
CA GLN A 60 20.37 -0.11 6.15
C GLN A 60 21.21 -1.28 5.57
N SER A 61 20.65 -2.32 4.96
CA SER A 61 21.46 -3.30 4.20
C SER A 61 20.61 -4.28 3.40
N LEU A 62 21.07 -4.57 2.17
CA LEU A 62 20.38 -5.27 1.09
C LEU A 62 20.34 -6.79 1.24
N ASP A 63 19.13 -7.36 1.21
CA ASP A 63 18.88 -8.60 0.46
C ASP A 63 17.43 -8.65 -0.07
N LYS A 64 17.35 -8.49 -1.39
CA LYS A 64 16.30 -8.70 -2.42
C LYS A 64 14.82 -8.29 -2.19
N LYS A 65 14.31 -7.55 -3.20
CA LYS A 65 12.93 -7.10 -3.52
C LYS A 65 12.44 -5.87 -2.76
N HIS A 66 12.76 -4.70 -3.33
CA HIS A 66 12.46 -3.40 -2.72
C HIS A 66 11.77 -2.47 -3.72
N PHE A 67 11.12 -1.44 -3.21
CA PHE A 67 10.65 -0.32 -4.00
C PHE A 67 10.87 1.00 -3.25
N ARG A 68 11.07 2.07 -4.00
CA ARG A 68 11.13 3.43 -3.49
C ARG A 68 9.80 4.11 -3.77
N PHE A 69 9.14 4.63 -2.74
CA PHE A 69 8.00 5.53 -2.89
C PHE A 69 8.49 6.95 -2.57
N PHE A 70 8.39 7.87 -3.53
CA PHE A 70 8.87 9.27 -3.49
C PHE A 70 9.59 9.68 -2.18
N GLU A 71 10.92 9.80 -2.26
CA GLU A 71 11.85 10.17 -1.17
C GLU A 71 12.05 9.13 -0.05
N ILE A 72 11.29 8.03 -0.01
CA ILE A 72 11.43 6.98 1.01
C ILE A 72 11.57 5.60 0.35
N GLN A 73 12.51 4.80 0.86
CA GLN A 73 12.73 3.43 0.39
C GLN A 73 12.08 2.43 1.35
N PHE A 74 11.38 1.46 0.79
CA PHE A 74 10.72 0.39 1.53
C PHE A 74 11.06 -0.97 0.91
N LYS A 75 10.87 -2.01 1.72
CA LYS A 75 10.97 -3.40 1.30
C LYS A 75 9.59 -4.03 1.32
N GLY A 76 9.37 -5.03 0.47
CA GLY A 76 8.11 -5.79 0.48
C GLY A 76 7.00 -5.19 -0.38
N ASN A 77 5.74 -5.54 -0.08
CA ASN A 77 4.57 -5.08 -0.83
C ASN A 77 4.00 -3.80 -0.23
N GLY A 78 3.38 -2.97 -1.09
CA GLY A 78 2.69 -1.76 -0.67
C GLY A 78 1.25 -1.73 -1.14
N LEU A 79 0.35 -1.15 -0.36
CA LEU A 79 -1.04 -0.97 -0.71
C LEU A 79 -1.46 0.47 -0.46
N VAL A 80 -1.84 1.19 -1.52
CA VAL A 80 -2.38 2.55 -1.42
C VAL A 80 -3.89 2.48 -1.30
N LEU A 81 -4.39 2.97 -0.17
CA LEU A 81 -5.82 3.07 0.14
C LEU A 81 -6.21 4.52 0.37
N GLY A 82 -7.52 4.78 0.35
CA GLY A 82 -8.05 6.09 0.69
C GLY A 82 -7.86 6.44 2.18
N LYS A 83 -8.45 7.56 2.57
CA LYS A 83 -8.37 8.08 3.94
C LYS A 83 -8.93 7.07 4.93
N ILE A 84 -8.21 6.86 6.03
CA ILE A 84 -8.71 6.12 7.18
C ILE A 84 -9.61 7.04 8.02
N LYS A 85 -10.83 6.57 8.29
CA LYS A 85 -11.76 7.20 9.23
C LYS A 85 -12.29 6.13 10.18
N ASN A 86 -12.01 6.27 11.48
CA ASN A 86 -12.45 5.33 12.52
C ASN A 86 -12.01 3.87 12.28
N GLY A 87 -10.82 3.65 11.70
CA GLY A 87 -10.32 2.31 11.39
C GLY A 87 -10.89 1.69 10.11
N GLU A 88 -11.77 2.40 9.41
CA GLU A 88 -12.28 2.01 8.10
C GLU A 88 -11.63 2.85 7.00
N PHE A 89 -11.25 2.19 5.92
CA PHE A 89 -10.63 2.80 4.76
C PHE A 89 -11.70 3.28 3.77
N THR A 90 -11.30 4.16 2.86
CA THR A 90 -12.12 4.54 1.71
C THR A 90 -11.44 4.13 0.42
N ASN A 91 -12.15 4.26 -0.70
CA ASN A 91 -11.55 4.13 -2.02
C ASN A 91 -10.34 5.06 -2.16
N VAL A 92 -9.30 4.53 -2.77
CA VAL A 92 -8.16 5.32 -3.23
C VAL A 92 -8.66 6.38 -4.21
N SER A 93 -8.19 7.62 -4.02
CA SER A 93 -8.53 8.74 -4.91
C SER A 93 -7.56 8.89 -6.09
N LYS A 94 -6.44 8.17 -6.05
CA LYS A 94 -5.35 8.22 -7.03
C LYS A 94 -5.47 7.09 -8.05
N SER A 95 -4.90 7.31 -9.24
CA SER A 95 -4.81 6.32 -10.32
C SER A 95 -3.53 5.50 -10.23
N VAL A 96 -3.47 4.36 -10.94
CA VAL A 96 -2.24 3.57 -11.09
C VAL A 96 -1.12 4.41 -11.67
N ALA A 97 -1.39 5.20 -12.72
CA ALA A 97 -0.38 6.08 -13.32
C ALA A 97 0.28 7.01 -12.30
N TRP A 98 -0.52 7.61 -11.41
CA TRP A 98 -0.01 8.47 -10.34
C TRP A 98 0.91 7.72 -9.36
N VAL A 99 0.57 6.47 -9.02
CA VAL A 99 1.40 5.61 -8.15
C VAL A 99 2.68 5.18 -8.89
N SER A 100 2.58 4.81 -10.17
CA SER A 100 3.72 4.39 -10.99
C SER A 100 4.77 5.49 -11.15
N GLU A 101 4.37 6.75 -11.26
CA GLU A 101 5.29 7.89 -11.28
C GLU A 101 6.07 8.08 -9.97
N ARG A 102 5.54 7.54 -8.86
CA ARG A 102 6.10 7.71 -7.50
C ARG A 102 6.79 6.48 -6.99
N VAL A 103 6.64 5.35 -7.67
CA VAL A 103 7.20 4.06 -7.30
C VAL A 103 8.33 3.70 -8.26
N THR A 104 9.51 3.44 -7.72
CA THR A 104 10.62 2.85 -8.47
C THR A 104 10.94 1.49 -7.86
N PHE A 105 10.78 0.41 -8.62
CA PHE A 105 11.25 -0.91 -8.20
C PHE A 105 12.78 -0.96 -8.23
N LEU A 106 13.39 -1.44 -7.15
CA LEU A 106 14.85 -1.54 -7.00
C LEU A 106 15.35 -2.97 -7.24
#